data_AF-A0A940U5L6-F1
#
_entry.id   AF-A0A940U5L6-F1
#
_cell.length_a   1.000
_cell.length_b   1.000
_cell.length_c   1.000
_cell.angle_alpha   90.00
_cell.angle_beta   90.00
_cell.angle_gamma   90.00
#
_symmetry.space_group_name_H-M   'P 1'
#
loop_
_entity.id
_entity.type
_entity.pdbx_description
1 polymer ?
#
loop_
_entity_poly.entity_id
_entity_poly.type
_entity_poly.pdbx_seq_one_letter_code
_entity_poly.pdbx_strand_id
1 'polypeptide(L)' 'LECIPNFSEGRDLGKVETVVEEVRKTPGAKLLDYFSDPGHNRSVVTFIGEPEAAIQALGVELQDKGKEWSRFP' A
#
# COMPACT_ATOMS: atom_id res chain seq x y z
N LEU A 1 -10.96 -10.90 0.67
CA LEU A 1 -9.95 -10.74 1.75
C LEU A 1 -9.84 -9.26 2.10
N GLU A 2 -9.64 -8.91 3.37
CA GLU A 2 -9.29 -7.55 3.78
C GLU A 2 -7.78 -7.44 3.97
N CYS A 3 -7.18 -6.37 3.46
CA CYS A 3 -5.76 -6.09 3.53
C CYS A 3 -5.53 -4.70 4.13
N ILE A 4 -4.63 -4.63 5.12
CA ILE A 4 -4.33 -3.40 5.88
C ILE A 4 -2.80 -3.18 5.90
N PRO A 5 -2.15 -2.95 4.75
CA PRO A 5 -0.73 -2.63 4.71
C PRO A 5 -0.40 -1.35 5.48
N ASN A 6 0.79 -1.35 6.10
CA ASN A 6 1.35 -0.22 6.82
C ASN A 6 2.68 0.17 6.19
N PHE A 7 2.78 1.42 5.76
CA PHE A 7 3.94 1.98 5.09
C PHE A 7 4.66 2.93 6.05
N SER A 8 5.99 2.83 6.16
CA SER A 8 6.82 3.79 6.90
C SER A 8 7.06 5.08 6.11
N GLU A 9 5.99 5.64 5.54
CA GLU A 9 5.94 6.91 4.84
C GLU A 9 4.64 7.59 5.22
N GLY A 10 4.71 8.78 5.81
CA GLY A 10 3.55 9.59 6.17
C GLY A 10 3.75 11.08 5.91
N ARG A 11 4.90 11.48 5.38
CA ARG A 11 5.28 12.88 5.17
C ARG A 11 5.19 13.25 3.69
N ASP A 12 5.63 12.36 2.83
CA ASP A 12 5.51 12.51 1.38
C ASP A 12 4.16 11.94 0.90
N LEU A 13 3.14 12.79 0.91
CA LEU A 13 1.79 12.41 0.46
C LEU A 13 1.75 12.01 -1.02
N GLY A 14 2.69 12.47 -1.85
CA GLY A 14 2.77 12.08 -3.26
C GLY A 14 3.13 10.60 -3.41
N LYS A 15 4.07 10.12 -2.59
CA LYS A 15 4.39 8.68 -2.53
C LYS A 15 3.24 7.85 -2.00
N VAL A 16 2.56 8.32 -0.95
CA VAL A 16 1.39 7.61 -0.40
C VAL A 16 0.28 7.52 -1.44
N GLU A 17 -0.03 8.62 -2.13
CA GLU A 17 -1.07 8.62 -3.16
C GLU A 17 -0.72 7.68 -4.32
N THR A 18 0.57 7.54 -4.66
CA THR A 18 1.02 6.57 -5.67
C THR A 18 0.61 5.15 -5.28
N VAL A 19 0.81 4.76 -4.01
CA VAL A 19 0.38 3.43 -3.51
C VAL A 19 -1.14 3.28 -3.54
N VAL A 20 -1.86 4.31 -3.08
CA VAL A 20 -3.34 4.31 -3.06
C VAL A 20 -3.91 4.19 -4.48
N GLU A 21 -3.31 4.86 -5.45
CA GLU A 21 -3.69 4.80 -6.86
C GLU A 21 -3.46 3.41 -7.46
N GLU A 22 -2.39 2.71 -7.11
CA GLU A 22 -2.19 1.32 -7.58
C GLU A 22 -3.27 0.37 -7.04
N VAL A 23 -3.69 0.55 -5.79
CA VAL A 23 -4.85 -0.19 -5.24
C VAL A 23 -6.12 0.12 -6.03
N ARG A 24 -6.37 1.40 -6.35
CA ARG A 24 -7.56 1.82 -7.12
C ARG A 24 -7.57 1.27 -8.55
N LYS A 25 -6.40 1.18 -9.19
CA LYS A 25 -6.27 0.69 -10.58
C LYS A 25 -6.32 -0.83 -10.68
N THR A 26 -6.02 -1.56 -9.60
CA THR A 26 -5.95 -3.01 -9.62
C THR A 26 -7.36 -3.61 -9.73
N PRO A 27 -7.68 -4.32 -10.83
CA PRO A 27 -8.98 -4.97 -10.98
C PRO A 27 -9.20 -6.01 -9.89
N GLY A 28 -10.38 -5.98 -9.26
CA GLY A 28 -10.71 -6.89 -8.16
C GLY A 28 -10.18 -6.46 -6.79
N ALA A 29 -9.50 -5.30 -6.70
CA ALA A 29 -9.23 -4.60 -5.46
C ALA A 29 -10.16 -3.37 -5.33
N LYS A 30 -10.54 -3.04 -4.10
CA LYS A 30 -11.35 -1.86 -3.76
C LYS A 30 -10.79 -1.20 -2.52
N LEU A 31 -10.29 0.02 -2.70
CA LEU A 31 -9.91 0.89 -1.59
C LEU A 31 -11.12 1.18 -0.70
N LEU A 32 -10.94 1.02 0.62
CA LEU A 32 -11.94 1.35 1.62
C LEU A 32 -11.57 2.65 2.35
N ASP A 33 -10.31 2.77 2.77
CA ASP A 33 -9.80 3.94 3.48
C ASP A 33 -8.29 4.05 3.34
N TYR A 34 -7.73 5.22 3.61
CA TYR A 34 -6.31 5.39 3.88
C TYR A 34 -6.09 6.57 4.82
N PHE A 35 -5.07 6.42 5.66
CA PHE A 35 -4.70 7.42 6.65
C PHE A 35 -3.19 7.61 6.65
N SER A 36 -2.75 8.87 6.64
CA SER A 36 -1.34 9.25 6.74
C SER A 36 -1.08 10.10 7.96
N ASP A 37 -0.03 9.77 8.70
CA ASP A 37 0.44 10.46 9.88
C ASP A 37 1.89 10.93 9.68
N PRO A 38 2.11 12.23 9.40
CA PRO A 38 3.44 12.81 9.25
C PRO A 38 4.28 12.78 10.53
N GLY A 39 3.63 12.82 11.69
CA GLY A 39 4.27 12.83 13.00
C GLY A 39 4.98 11.51 13.29
N HIS A 40 4.30 10.39 12.98
CA HIS A 40 4.85 9.05 13.13
C HIS A 40 5.50 8.49 11.84
N ASN A 41 5.52 9.28 10.75
CA ASN A 41 6.00 8.87 9.43
C ASN A 41 5.42 7.52 8.99
N ARG A 42 4.10 7.38 9.08
CA ARG A 42 3.40 6.15 8.72
C ARG A 42 2.14 6.44 7.92
N SER A 43 1.78 5.50 7.06
CA SER A 43 0.48 5.44 6.41
C SER A 43 -0.11 4.06 6.52
N VAL A 44 -1.43 4.00 6.68
CA VAL A 44 -2.21 2.77 6.69
C VAL A 44 -3.17 2.87 5.51
N VAL A 45 -3.18 1.85 4.66
CA VAL A 45 -4.14 1.74 3.55
C VAL A 45 -5.00 0.54 3.82
N THR A 46 -6.32 0.68 3.73
CA THR A 46 -7.28 -0.40 3.94
C THR A 46 -8.03 -0.66 2.64
N PHE A 47 -8.01 -1.90 2.17
CA PHE A 47 -8.72 -2.28 0.97
C PHE A 47 -9.19 -3.74 1.04
N ILE A 48 -10.16 -4.08 0.20
CA ILE A 48 -10.63 -5.45 0.03
C ILE A 48 -10.36 -5.94 -1.38
N GLY A 49 -10.11 -7.24 -1.53
CA GLY A 49 -9.98 -7.87 -2.84
C GLY A 49 -9.83 -9.38 -2.75
N GLU A 50 -9.86 -10.04 -3.89
CA GLU A 50 -9.44 -11.45 -3.99
C GLU A 50 -7.93 -11.57 -3.72
N PRO A 51 -7.43 -12.72 -3.22
CA PRO A 51 -6.02 -12.88 -2.87
C PRO A 51 -5.05 -12.46 -3.98
N GLU A 52 -5.35 -12.81 -5.23
CA GLU A 52 -4.53 -12.46 -6.40
C GLU A 52 -4.53 -10.95 -6.67
N ALA A 53 -5.69 -10.30 -6.52
CA ALA A 53 -5.81 -8.86 -6.67
C ALA A 53 -5.06 -8.12 -5.54
N ALA A 54 -5.10 -8.65 -4.31
CA ALA A 54 -4.34 -8.08 -3.19
C ALA A 54 -2.83 -8.15 -3.39
N ILE A 55 -2.33 -9.28 -3.90
CA ILE A 55 -0.91 -9.44 -4.25
C ILE A 55 -0.53 -8.48 -5.39
N GLN A 56 -1.37 -8.34 -6.41
CA GLN A 56 -1.12 -7.42 -7.52
C GLN A 56 -1.09 -5.96 -7.07
N ALA A 57 -2.07 -5.54 -6.26
CA ALA A 57 -2.17 -4.18 -5.75
C ALA A 57 -0.96 -3.76 -4.91
N LEU A 58 -0.39 -4.70 -4.14
CA LEU A 58 0.82 -4.46 -3.34
C LEU A 58 2.12 -4.71 -4.13
N GLY A 59 2.04 -5.44 -5.24
CA GLY A 59 3.20 -5.88 -6.02
C GLY A 59 3.95 -4.75 -6.72
N VAL A 60 3.30 -3.61 -6.99
CA VAL A 60 3.89 -2.50 -7.75
C VAL A 60 4.93 -1.73 -6.91
N GLU A 61 4.71 -1.55 -5.61
CA GLU A 61 5.70 -0.91 -4.73
C GLU A 61 6.90 -1.84 -4.43
N LEU A 62 6.69 -3.15 -4.48
CA LEU A 62 7.77 -4.13 -4.35
C LEU A 62 8.72 -4.10 -5.56
N GLN A 63 8.24 -3.75 -6.75
CA GLN A 63 9.05 -3.71 -7.97
C GLN A 63 9.90 -2.45 -8.09
N ASP A 64 9.42 -1.29 -7.61
CA ASP A 64 10.22 -0.06 -7.57
C ASP A 64 11.32 -0.15 -6.49
N LYS A 65 11.16 -1.05 -5.52
CA LYS A 65 12.19 -1.44 -4.53
C LYS A 65 12.95 -2.68 -4.95
N GLY A 66 13.70 -2.58 -6.04
CA GLY A 66 14.93 -3.36 -6.29
C GLY A 66 16.02 -3.22 -5.19
N LYS A 67 15.67 -2.69 -4.01
CA LYS A 67 16.40 -2.74 -2.75
C LYS A 67 15.46 -3.29 -1.67
N GLU A 68 15.46 -4.60 -1.59
CA GLU A 68 15.40 -5.38 -0.35
C GLU A 68 14.44 -4.85 0.73
N TRP A 69 13.17 -5.23 0.64
CA TRP A 69 12.33 -5.44 1.83
C TRP A 69 12.50 -6.90 2.29
N SER A 70 13.74 -7.29 2.58
CA SER A 70 13.98 -8.48 3.37
C SER A 70 13.80 -8.07 4.84
N ARG A 71 12.89 -8.77 5.52
CA ARG A 71 12.86 -8.91 6.99
C ARG A 71 12.26 -7.74 7.79
N PHE A 72 10.99 -7.89 8.13
CA PHE A 72 10.56 -7.63 9.50
C PHE A 72 10.21 -8.98 10.14
N PRO A 73 10.81 -9.38 11.28
CA PRO A 73 10.25 -10.42 12.14
C PRO A 73 8.88 -9.99 12.71
#